data_AF-A0A839U053-F1
#
_entry.id   AF-A0A839U053-F1
#
_cell.length_a   1.000
_cell.length_b   1.000
_cell.length_c   1.000
_cell.angle_alpha   90.00
_cell.angle_beta   90.00
_cell.angle_gamma   90.00
#
_symmetry.space_group_name_H-M   'P 1'
#
loop_
_entity.id
_entity.type
_entity.pdbx_description
1 polymer ?
#
loop_
_entity_poly.entity_id
_entity_poly.type
_entity_poly.pdbx_seq_one_letter_code
_entity_poly.pdbx_strand_id
1 'polypeptide(L)'
;MKFLVKYEKISDTTGNVTMIVQNPIYEEPTEDSFYTEDLTYPERENIPNMDAYLRVNLETKELYYDYILRETFETRVSALQQENAELKQAIADLTMTLAAVMAG
;
A
#
# COMPACT_ATOMS: atom_id res chain seq x y z
N MET A 1 12.11 -3.06 27.92
CA MET A 1 12.46 -1.73 27.35
C MET A 1 11.21 -1.24 26.65
N LYS A 2 10.74 -0.02 26.88
CA LYS A 2 9.42 0.39 26.42
C LYS A 2 9.51 1.12 25.08
N PHE A 3 8.63 0.78 24.15
CA PHE A 3 8.49 1.44 22.86
C PHE A 3 7.08 2.02 22.71
N LEU A 4 6.97 3.19 22.09
CA LEU A 4 5.72 3.69 21.52
C LEU A 4 5.78 3.56 20.01
N VAL A 5 4.84 2.82 19.43
CA VAL A 5 4.68 2.71 17.99
C VAL A 5 3.50 3.58 17.60
N LYS A 6 3.73 4.53 16.69
CA LYS A 6 2.67 5.30 16.03
C LYS A 6 2.49 4.81 14.60
N TYR A 7 1.24 4.75 14.16
CA TYR A 7 0.88 4.29 12.84
C TYR A 7 -0.18 5.21 12.21
N GLU A 8 -0.44 4.98 10.93
CA GLU A 8 -1.61 5.47 10.22
C GLU A 8 -2.44 4.25 9.81
N LYS A 9 -3.72 4.19 10.18
CA LYS A 9 -4.56 3.02 9.92
C LYS A 9 -4.83 2.90 8.40
N ILE A 10 -4.44 1.76 7.81
CA ILE A 10 -4.74 1.43 6.41
C ILE A 10 -6.04 0.62 6.34
N SER A 11 -6.21 -0.32 7.27
CA SER A 11 -7.36 -1.22 7.36
C SER A 11 -7.60 -1.60 8.83
N ASP A 12 -8.62 -2.41 9.10
CA ASP A 12 -8.91 -2.88 10.46
C ASP A 12 -7.79 -3.73 11.08
N THR A 13 -6.95 -4.34 10.24
CA THR A 13 -5.88 -5.23 10.69
C THR A 13 -4.48 -4.68 10.42
N THR A 14 -4.35 -3.57 9.69
CA THR A 14 -3.06 -3.08 9.21
C THR A 14 -2.89 -1.59 9.43
N GLY A 15 -1.75 -1.22 10.03
CA GLY A 15 -1.27 0.16 10.14
C GLY A 15 0.05 0.37 9.41
N ASN A 16 0.21 1.52 8.78
CA ASN A 16 1.51 1.99 8.27
C ASN A 16 2.30 2.61 9.42
N VAL A 17 3.50 2.12 9.73
CA VAL A 17 4.27 2.66 10.86
C VAL A 17 4.88 3.99 10.47
N THR A 18 4.55 5.03 11.22
CA THR A 18 5.03 6.41 10.98
C THR A 18 6.16 6.78 11.93
N MET A 19 6.16 6.24 13.15
CA MET A 19 7.18 6.53 14.14
C MET A 19 7.32 5.39 15.16
N ILE A 20 8.55 5.12 15.59
CA ILE A 20 8.83 4.28 16.76
C ILE A 20 9.74 5.05 17.71
N VAL A 21 9.29 5.20 18.96
CA VAL A 21 10.03 5.93 20.01
C VAL A 21 10.45 4.94 21.09
N GLN A 22 11.76 4.89 21.35
CA GLN A 22 12.34 4.07 22.41
C GLN A 22 12.40 4.88 23.72
N ASN A 23 11.94 4.26 24.81
CA ASN A 23 11.83 4.86 26.15
C ASN A 23 11.10 6.22 26.14
N PRO A 24 9.84 6.28 25.68
CA PRO A 24 9.07 7.52 25.66
C PRO A 24 8.87 8.05 27.08
N ILE A 25 9.23 9.32 27.30
CA ILE A 25 9.23 9.94 28.64
C ILE A 25 7.86 10.59 28.95
N TYR A 26 7.18 11.16 27.94
CA TYR A 26 5.95 11.95 28.12
C TYR A 26 4.90 11.81 26.99
N GLU A 27 5.02 10.83 26.10
CA GLU A 27 4.03 10.66 25.04
C GLU A 27 2.92 9.72 25.46
N GLU A 28 1.72 10.23 25.74
CA GLU A 28 0.54 9.38 25.92
C GLU A 28 0.15 8.69 24.60
N PRO A 29 -0.38 7.45 24.65
CA PRO A 29 -0.91 6.82 23.47
C PRO A 29 -2.10 7.62 22.93
N THR A 30 -2.02 7.96 21.65
CA THR A 30 -3.17 8.37 20.83
C THR A 30 -3.87 7.15 20.24
N GLU A 31 -5.04 7.35 19.63
CA GLU A 31 -5.81 6.30 18.95
C GLU A 31 -4.97 5.49 17.95
N ASP A 32 -4.09 6.15 17.21
CA ASP A 32 -3.19 5.50 16.25
C ASP A 32 -1.80 5.17 16.83
N SER A 33 -1.77 4.71 18.08
CA SER A 33 -0.52 4.31 18.71
C SER A 33 -0.70 3.27 19.81
N PHE A 34 0.36 2.52 20.10
CA PHE A 34 0.38 1.62 21.23
C PHE A 34 1.77 1.50 21.84
N TYR A 35 1.81 1.17 23.13
CA TYR A 35 3.04 0.76 23.77
C TYR A 35 3.26 -0.74 23.66
N THR A 36 4.52 -1.13 23.52
CA THR A 36 4.97 -2.51 23.70
C THR A 36 6.34 -2.53 24.36
N GLU A 37 6.63 -3.58 25.11
CA GLU A 37 7.98 -3.86 25.61
C GLU A 37 8.68 -4.97 24.82
N ASP A 38 7.91 -5.68 24.00
CA ASP A 38 8.33 -6.79 23.17
C ASP A 38 8.19 -6.35 21.70
N LEU A 39 9.13 -5.49 21.28
CA LEU A 39 9.22 -5.04 19.91
C LEU A 39 10.37 -5.77 19.22
N THR A 40 10.03 -6.64 18.28
CA THR A 40 11.01 -7.23 17.37
C THR A 40 11.01 -6.43 16.07
N TYR A 41 12.16 -5.84 15.73
CA TYR A 41 12.32 -5.19 14.44
C TYR A 41 12.55 -6.27 13.37
N PRO A 42 11.70 -6.33 12.33
CA PRO A 42 11.94 -7.23 11.21
C PRO A 42 13.21 -6.79 10.48
N GLU A 43 13.96 -7.76 9.95
CA GLU A 43 15.06 -7.45 9.05
C GLU A 43 14.51 -7.01 7.69
N ARG A 44 15.06 -5.91 7.16
CA ARG A 44 14.73 -5.44 5.83
C ARG A 44 15.50 -6.27 4.80
N GLU A 45 14.77 -6.97 3.96
CA GLU A 45 15.32 -7.63 2.77
C GLU A 45 15.52 -6.62 1.65
N ASN A 46 16.59 -6.82 0.87
CA ASN A 46 16.83 -6.03 -0.33
C ASN A 46 16.28 -6.78 -1.55
N ILE A 47 15.01 -6.52 -1.86
CA ILE A 47 14.34 -7.10 -3.01
C ILE A 47 14.41 -6.12 -4.19
N PRO A 48 15.02 -6.50 -5.34
CA PRO A 48 15.13 -5.63 -6.50
C PRO A 48 13.76 -5.12 -6.97
N ASN A 49 13.68 -3.83 -7.31
CA ASN A 49 12.47 -3.15 -7.79
C ASN A 49 11.28 -3.18 -6.82
N MET A 50 11.51 -3.37 -5.52
CA MET A 50 10.47 -3.25 -4.51
C MET A 50 10.84 -2.20 -3.45
N ASP A 51 9.85 -1.43 -3.03
CA ASP A 51 9.95 -0.50 -1.93
C ASP A 51 9.40 -1.17 -0.66
N ALA A 52 10.19 -1.10 0.41
CA ALA A 52 9.87 -1.72 1.69
C ALA A 52 9.20 -0.70 2.61
N TYR A 53 7.97 -0.97 3.03
CA TYR A 53 7.21 -0.16 3.95
C TYR A 53 7.07 -0.89 5.28
N LEU A 54 7.49 -0.26 6.37
CA LEU A 54 7.32 -0.84 7.70
C LEU A 54 5.85 -0.71 8.11
N ARG A 55 5.23 -1.85 8.39
CA ARG A 55 3.83 -1.95 8.80
C ARG A 55 3.69 -2.67 10.13
N VAL A 56 2.52 -2.54 10.72
CA VAL A 56 2.13 -3.23 11.93
C VAL A 56 0.82 -3.97 11.70
N ASN A 57 0.76 -5.21 12.16
CA ASN A 57 -0.50 -5.94 12.31
C ASN A 57 -1.20 -5.44 13.57
N LEU A 58 -2.39 -4.87 13.46
CA LEU A 58 -3.10 -4.24 14.57
C LEU A 58 -3.70 -5.26 15.56
N GLU A 59 -3.88 -6.51 15.14
CA GLU A 59 -4.35 -7.60 16.00
C GLU A 59 -3.20 -8.20 16.82
N THR A 60 -2.07 -8.50 16.17
CA THR A 60 -0.92 -9.15 16.82
C THR A 60 0.11 -8.18 17.38
N LYS A 61 0.08 -6.91 16.94
CA LYS A 61 1.06 -5.85 17.21
C LYS A 61 2.47 -6.14 16.68
N GLU A 62 2.59 -7.06 15.74
CA GLU A 62 3.85 -7.43 15.12
C GLU A 62 4.21 -6.50 13.97
N LEU A 63 5.50 -6.15 13.89
CA LEU A 63 6.05 -5.35 12.80
C LEU A 63 6.47 -6.24 11.63
N TYR A 64 6.20 -5.80 10.41
CA TYR A 64 6.66 -6.48 9.20
C TYR A 64 6.94 -5.48 8.07
N TYR A 65 7.78 -5.87 7.12
CA TYR A 65 7.95 -5.10 5.88
C TYR A 65 6.97 -5.59 4.82
N ASP A 66 6.15 -4.67 4.33
CA ASP A 66 5.38 -4.89 3.10
C ASP A 66 6.19 -4.38 1.90
N TYR A 67 6.38 -5.24 0.91
CA TYR A 67 7.17 -4.95 -0.29
C TYR A 67 6.25 -4.68 -1.45
N ILE A 68 6.20 -3.41 -1.86
CA ILE A 68 5.38 -2.98 -2.98
C ILE A 68 6.29 -2.84 -4.19
N LEU A 69 5.86 -3.38 -5.32
CA LEU A 69 6.58 -3.21 -6.57
C LEU A 69 6.72 -1.72 -6.87
N ARG A 70 7.95 -1.25 -7.11
CA ARG A 70 8.20 0.14 -7.44
C ARG A 70 7.55 0.42 -8.79
N GLU A 71 6.43 1.13 -8.79
CA GLU A 71 5.91 1.72 -10.03
C GLU A 71 6.97 2.68 -10.55
N THR A 72 7.52 2.39 -11.72
CA THR A 72 8.30 3.38 -12.45
C THR A 72 7.35 4.22 -13.30
N PHE A 73 7.77 5.43 -13.66
CA PHE A 73 7.00 6.26 -14.59
C PHE A 73 6.76 5.51 -15.90
N GLU A 74 7.73 4.75 -16.37
CA GLU A 74 7.65 3.96 -17.60
C GLU A 74 6.64 2.82 -17.50
N THR A 75 6.63 2.06 -16.39
CA THR A 75 5.65 0.97 -16.21
C THR A 75 4.23 1.52 -16.16
N ARG A 76 4.04 2.66 -15.49
CA ARG A 76 2.73 3.33 -15.40
C ARG A 76 2.28 3.89 -16.75
N VAL A 77 3.17 4.52 -17.51
CA VAL A 77 2.87 5.01 -18.87
C VAL A 77 2.52 3.84 -19.79
N SER A 78 3.26 2.74 -19.73
CA SER A 78 2.98 1.54 -20.53
C SER A 78 1.60 0.96 -20.21
N ALA A 79 1.27 0.82 -18.91
CA ALA A 79 -0.05 0.34 -18.49
C ALA A 79 -1.18 1.26 -18.98
N LEU A 80 -1.02 2.58 -18.84
CA LEU A 80 -2.00 3.57 -19.30
C LEU A 80 -2.16 3.58 -20.83
N GLN A 81 -1.08 3.33 -21.57
CA GLN A 81 -1.14 3.21 -23.03
C GLN A 81 -1.91 1.96 -23.45
N GLN A 82 -1.70 0.85 -22.76
CA GLN A 82 -2.43 -0.40 -22.99
C GLN A 82 -3.92 -0.23 -22.67
N GLU A 83 -4.26 0.32 -21.50
CA GLU A 83 -5.65 0.59 -21.11
C GLU A 83 -6.35 1.49 -22.13
N ASN A 84 -5.67 2.54 -22.61
CA ASN A 84 -6.21 3.40 -23.67
C ASN A 84 -6.43 2.66 -25.00
N ALA A 85 -5.57 1.72 -25.35
CA ALA A 85 -5.73 0.92 -26.57
C ALA A 85 -6.94 -0.01 -26.47
N GLU A 86 -7.09 -0.69 -25.33
CA GLU A 86 -8.23 -1.57 -25.04
C GLU A 86 -9.56 -0.79 -25.01
N LEU A 87 -9.58 0.38 -24.36
CA LEU A 87 -10.74 1.26 -24.35
C LEU A 87 -11.12 1.75 -25.75
N LYS A 88 -10.13 2.15 -26.57
CA LYS A 88 -10.38 2.55 -27.96
C LYS A 88 -10.97 1.41 -28.79
N GLN A 89 -10.50 0.18 -28.58
CA GLN A 89 -11.04 -1.00 -29.25
C GLN A 89 -12.48 -1.26 -28.82
N ALA A 90 -12.77 -1.24 -27.51
CA ALA A 90 -14.13 -1.43 -26.99
C ALA A 90 -15.11 -0.36 -27.52
N ILE A 91 -14.67 0.89 -27.65
CA ILE A 91 -15.46 1.98 -28.24
C ILE A 91 -15.73 1.72 -29.72
N ALA A 92 -14.73 1.27 -30.49
CA ALA A 92 -14.88 0.95 -31.90
C ALA A 92 -15.90 -0.19 -32.09
N ASP A 93 -15.78 -1.26 -31.31
CA ASP A 93 -16.67 -2.43 -31.35
C ASP A 93 -18.12 -2.05 -30.99
N LEU A 94 -18.30 -1.22 -29.95
CA LEU A 94 -19.61 -0.70 -29.57
C LEU A 94 -20.20 0.18 -30.67
N THR A 95 -19.40 1.04 -31.28
CA THR A 95 -19.83 1.94 -32.37
C THR A 95 -20.27 1.13 -33.60
N MET A 96 -19.53 0.08 -33.97
CA MET A 96 -19.91 -0.84 -35.04
C MET A 96 -21.21 -1.57 -34.73
N THR A 97 -21.36 -2.04 -33.48
CA THR A 97 -22.59 -2.73 -33.04
C THR A 97 -23.80 -1.80 -33.12
N LEU A 98 -23.67 -0.56 -32.65
CA LEU A 98 -24.74 0.45 -32.73
C LEU A 98 -25.08 0.80 -34.19
N ALA A 99 -24.07 0.97 -35.05
CA ALA A 99 -24.30 1.24 -36.47
C ALA A 99 -25.03 0.08 -37.17
N ALA A 100 -24.68 -1.17 -36.85
CA ALA A 100 -25.36 -2.35 -37.39
C ALA A 100 -26.82 -2.44 -36.91
N VAL A 101 -27.11 -2.12 -35.65
CA VAL A 101 -28.47 -2.09 -35.10
C VAL A 101 -29.32 -0.99 -35.72
N MET A 102 -28.74 0.18 -36.02
CA MET A 102 -29.47 1.30 -36.63
C MET A 102 -29.73 1.14 -38.13
N ALA A 103 -28.96 0.27 -38.80
CA ALA A 103 -29.06 0.04 -40.25
C ALA A 103 -30.00 -1.12 -40.64
N GLY A 104 -30.45 -1.93 -39.68
CA GLY A 104 -31.44 -3.00 -39.86
C GLY A 104 -32.83 -2.59 -39.41
#